data_AF-D5FSE6-F1
#
_entry.id   AF-D5FSE6-F1
#
_cell.length_a   1.000
_cell.length_b   1.000
_cell.length_c   1.000
_cell.angle_alpha   90.00
_cell.angle_beta   90.00
_cell.angle_gamma   90.00
#
_symmetry.space_group_name_H-M   'P 1'
#
loop_
_entity.id
_entity.type
_entity.pdbx_description
1 polymer ?
#
loop_
_entity_poly.entity_id
_entity_poly.type
_entity_poly.pdbx_seq_one_letter_code
_entity_poly.pdbx_strand_id
1 'polypeptide(L)'
;PQERVLLEVVWEVFERAGIDPESLRGSDTGVFAGAMFHDYGARLTQVPQEVEGYLSTGSAGSVLSGRVAYTLGLEGPAVTVDTACSSSLVALHMAAAALRRGECDLAVAGGVAGDVHAGGLSSTSASSGCWPPTTAASRSPPPPTAPWGARWGVLLLERLSSARRAGRRVLAVLRGSAVNSDGASNGLTAPSGPAQQRVIQRALATAGLTGSEVDAVEAHGTGT
;
A
#
# COMPACT_ATOMS: atom_id res chain seq x y z
N PRO A 1 4.02 -2.79 -15.54
CA PRO A 1 5.27 -2.48 -14.79
C PRO A 1 5.14 -2.70 -13.28
N GLN A 2 4.03 -2.22 -12.70
CA GLN A 2 3.66 -2.45 -11.30
C GLN A 2 3.75 -3.93 -10.90
N GLU A 3 3.22 -4.85 -11.71
CA GLU A 3 3.29 -6.30 -11.46
C GLU A 3 4.72 -6.83 -11.39
N ARG A 4 5.61 -6.38 -12.29
CA ARG A 4 7.01 -6.81 -12.33
C ARG A 4 7.78 -6.33 -11.10
N VAL A 5 7.66 -5.03 -10.78
CA VAL A 5 8.30 -4.44 -9.61
C VAL A 5 7.78 -5.09 -8.33
N LEU A 6 6.47 -5.34 -8.23
CA LEU A 6 5.93 -5.99 -7.04
C LEU A 6 6.50 -7.41 -6.88
N LEU A 7 6.61 -8.20 -7.94
CA LEU A 7 7.23 -9.53 -7.88
C LEU A 7 8.68 -9.47 -7.38
N GLU A 8 9.50 -8.57 -7.93
CA GLU A 8 10.90 -8.39 -7.52
C GLU A 8 10.98 -7.99 -6.04
N VAL A 9 10.21 -7.00 -5.62
CA VAL A 9 10.26 -6.48 -4.25
C VAL A 9 9.75 -7.49 -3.24
N VAL A 10 8.72 -8.27 -3.59
CA VAL A 10 8.22 -9.35 -2.72
C VAL A 10 9.29 -10.42 -2.55
N TRP A 11 9.97 -10.81 -3.64
CA TRP A 11 11.08 -11.76 -3.59
C TRP A 11 12.18 -11.29 -2.64
N GLU A 12 12.65 -10.05 -2.82
CA GLU A 12 13.69 -9.46 -1.97
C GLU A 12 13.27 -9.37 -0.50
N VAL A 13 11.98 -9.15 -0.22
CA VAL A 13 11.46 -9.06 1.15
C VAL A 13 11.56 -10.41 1.85
N PHE A 14 11.29 -11.52 1.17
CA PHE A 14 11.48 -12.87 1.74
C PHE A 14 12.96 -13.16 1.99
N GLU A 15 13.84 -12.84 1.03
CA GLU A 15 15.29 -13.01 1.20
C GLU A 15 15.83 -12.19 2.38
N ARG A 16 15.41 -10.93 2.52
CA ARG A 16 15.80 -10.07 3.64
C ARG A 16 15.28 -10.57 4.99
N ALA A 17 14.18 -11.32 4.99
CA ALA A 17 13.64 -11.98 6.18
C ALA A 17 14.35 -13.32 6.50
N GLY A 18 15.28 -13.78 5.64
CA GLY A 18 15.95 -15.07 5.77
C GLY A 18 15.01 -16.24 5.50
N ILE A 19 13.97 -16.04 4.67
CA ILE A 19 13.02 -17.07 4.27
C ILE A 19 13.31 -17.43 2.83
N ASP A 20 13.56 -18.71 2.58
CA ASP A 20 13.63 -19.25 1.22
C ASP A 20 12.25 -19.15 0.57
N PRO A 21 12.06 -18.34 -0.50
CA PRO A 21 10.77 -18.19 -1.17
C PRO A 21 10.21 -19.51 -1.70
N GLU A 22 11.06 -20.46 -2.10
CA GLU A 22 10.61 -21.76 -2.62
C GLU A 22 9.98 -22.63 -1.52
N SER A 23 10.42 -22.45 -0.27
CA SER A 23 9.85 -23.14 0.90
C SER A 23 8.42 -22.70 1.24
N LEU A 24 7.94 -21.59 0.67
CA LEU A 24 6.59 -21.04 0.92
C LEU A 24 5.52 -21.60 -0.01
N ARG A 25 5.89 -22.43 -0.99
CA ARG A 25 4.93 -23.06 -1.89
C ARG A 25 3.96 -23.95 -1.10
N GLY A 26 2.66 -23.75 -1.32
CA GLY A 26 1.59 -24.43 -0.60
C GLY A 26 1.32 -23.88 0.81
N SER A 27 1.93 -22.75 1.19
CA SER A 27 1.69 -22.14 2.50
C SER A 27 0.51 -21.17 2.47
N ASP A 28 -0.15 -21.00 3.62
CA ASP A 28 -1.19 -19.98 3.84
C ASP A 28 -0.62 -18.55 3.93
N THR A 29 0.37 -18.20 3.10
CA THR A 29 0.93 -16.84 3.06
C THR A 29 0.00 -15.92 2.28
N GLY A 30 -0.45 -14.83 2.91
CA GLY A 30 -1.32 -13.83 2.27
C GLY A 30 -0.54 -12.74 1.51
N VAL A 31 -1.16 -12.16 0.48
CA VAL A 31 -0.65 -11.04 -0.31
C VAL A 31 -1.67 -9.91 -0.33
N PHE A 32 -1.32 -8.76 0.24
CA PHE A 32 -2.17 -7.58 0.33
C PHE A 32 -1.46 -6.39 -0.33
N ALA A 33 -1.91 -6.01 -1.52
CA ALA A 33 -1.27 -4.97 -2.32
C ALA A 33 -2.18 -3.73 -2.46
N GLY A 34 -1.69 -2.59 -2.04
CA GLY A 34 -2.26 -1.30 -2.39
C GLY A 34 -1.78 -0.85 -3.76
N ALA A 35 -2.68 -0.54 -4.68
CA ALA A 35 -2.29 -0.04 -5.99
C ALA A 35 -3.27 1.01 -6.49
N MET A 36 -2.71 1.99 -7.20
CA MET A 36 -3.45 3.01 -7.92
C MET A 36 -2.81 3.19 -9.31
N PHE A 37 -3.57 3.71 -10.27
CA PHE A 37 -3.18 3.86 -11.69
C PHE A 37 -3.00 2.53 -12.42
N HIS A 38 -4.12 2.00 -12.95
CA HIS A 38 -4.19 0.74 -13.71
C HIS A 38 -4.24 0.95 -15.23
N ASP A 39 -3.85 2.12 -15.72
CA ASP A 39 -4.13 2.55 -17.09
C ASP A 39 -3.07 2.13 -18.11
N TYR A 40 -2.02 1.40 -17.70
CA TYR A 40 -0.96 0.94 -18.59
C TYR A 40 -1.50 0.16 -19.82
N GLY A 41 -2.47 -0.74 -19.61
CA GLY A 41 -3.09 -1.51 -20.69
C GLY A 41 -4.02 -0.69 -21.58
N ALA A 42 -4.75 0.26 -21.00
CA ALA A 42 -5.67 1.15 -21.73
C ALA A 42 -4.95 2.17 -22.62
N ARG A 43 -3.63 2.36 -22.43
CA ARG A 43 -2.79 3.27 -23.20
C ARG A 43 -2.23 2.67 -24.50
N LEU A 44 -2.46 1.38 -24.75
CA LEU A 44 -2.03 0.73 -25.99
C LEU A 44 -3.04 1.03 -27.11
N THR A 45 -2.65 1.87 -28.07
CA THR A 45 -3.47 2.21 -29.23
C THR A 45 -3.45 1.15 -30.33
N GLN A 46 -2.39 0.33 -30.36
CA GLN A 46 -2.28 -0.86 -31.20
C GLN A 46 -1.67 -1.99 -30.37
N VAL A 47 -2.32 -3.14 -30.43
CA VAL A 47 -1.93 -4.33 -29.68
C VAL A 47 -1.63 -5.43 -30.70
N PRO A 48 -0.39 -5.94 -30.76
CA PRO A 48 -0.08 -7.11 -31.59
C PRO A 48 -0.96 -8.30 -31.18
N GLN A 49 -1.46 -9.05 -32.17
CA GLN A 49 -2.39 -10.17 -31.94
C GLN A 49 -1.79 -11.24 -31.01
N GLU A 50 -0.46 -11.37 -31.00
CA GLU A 50 0.29 -12.31 -30.17
C GLU A 50 0.22 -11.99 -28.67
N VAL A 51 -0.03 -10.74 -28.29
CA VAL A 51 -0.07 -10.29 -26.89
C VAL A 51 -1.45 -9.89 -26.38
N GLU A 52 -2.44 -9.90 -27.25
CA GLU A 52 -3.82 -9.48 -26.94
C GLU A 52 -4.43 -10.29 -25.80
N GLY A 53 -4.18 -11.61 -25.76
CA GLY A 53 -4.63 -12.48 -24.67
C GLY A 53 -4.00 -12.18 -23.31
N TYR A 54 -2.82 -11.53 -23.28
CA TYR A 54 -2.13 -11.17 -22.03
C TYR A 54 -2.54 -9.82 -21.48
N LEU A 55 -3.22 -8.97 -22.25
CA LEU A 55 -3.59 -7.62 -21.79
C LEU A 55 -4.51 -7.64 -20.58
N SER A 56 -5.53 -8.50 -20.61
CA SER A 56 -6.50 -8.62 -19.52
C SER A 56 -5.80 -8.95 -18.20
N THR A 57 -4.76 -9.79 -18.25
CA THR A 57 -4.01 -10.19 -17.05
C THR A 57 -2.81 -9.30 -16.73
N GLY A 58 -2.28 -8.57 -17.70
CA GLY A 58 -1.10 -7.71 -17.54
C GLY A 58 -1.39 -6.27 -17.14
N SER A 59 -2.67 -5.90 -16.99
CA SER A 59 -3.08 -4.58 -16.50
C SER A 59 -4.23 -4.59 -15.48
N ALA A 60 -4.82 -5.75 -15.17
CA ALA A 60 -5.89 -5.82 -14.19
C ALA A 60 -5.34 -5.66 -12.77
N GLY A 61 -5.91 -4.72 -12.00
CA GLY A 61 -5.52 -4.50 -10.61
C GLY A 61 -5.60 -5.76 -9.75
N SER A 62 -6.62 -6.61 -9.95
CA SER A 62 -6.76 -7.88 -9.22
C SER A 62 -5.63 -8.88 -9.48
N VAL A 63 -4.97 -8.82 -10.65
CA VAL A 63 -3.88 -9.73 -11.00
C VAL A 63 -2.58 -9.33 -10.31
N LEU A 64 -2.48 -8.12 -9.75
CA LEU A 64 -1.29 -7.66 -9.05
C LEU A 64 -0.94 -8.55 -7.85
N SER A 65 -1.87 -8.73 -6.90
CA SER A 65 -1.72 -9.66 -5.78
C SER A 65 -1.76 -11.12 -6.23
N GLY A 66 -2.64 -11.44 -7.19
CA GLY A 66 -2.83 -12.80 -7.70
C GLY A 66 -1.58 -13.37 -8.38
N ARG A 67 -0.83 -12.55 -9.14
CA ARG A 67 0.40 -12.98 -9.82
C ARG A 67 1.51 -13.30 -8.85
N VAL A 68 1.64 -12.54 -7.76
CA VAL A 68 2.59 -12.86 -6.67
C VAL A 68 2.24 -14.20 -6.05
N ALA A 69 0.98 -14.39 -5.64
CA ALA A 69 0.51 -15.66 -5.07
C ALA A 69 0.71 -16.83 -6.03
N TYR A 70 0.34 -16.68 -7.30
CA TYR A 70 0.53 -17.69 -8.34
C TYR A 70 2.00 -18.07 -8.55
N THR A 71 2.88 -17.07 -8.69
CA THR A 71 4.31 -17.30 -9.00
C THR A 71 5.02 -18.01 -7.84
N LEU A 72 4.75 -17.58 -6.61
CA LEU A 72 5.37 -18.13 -5.39
C LEU A 72 4.60 -19.33 -4.81
N GLY A 73 3.47 -19.71 -5.40
CA GLY A 73 2.63 -20.82 -4.93
C GLY A 73 2.01 -20.58 -3.55
N LEU A 74 1.58 -19.35 -3.25
CA LEU A 74 0.99 -18.99 -1.96
C LEU A 74 -0.53 -19.23 -1.98
N GLU A 75 -1.07 -19.80 -0.91
CA GLU A 75 -2.47 -20.22 -0.81
C GLU A 75 -3.30 -19.36 0.16
N GLY A 76 -2.68 -18.37 0.81
CA GLY A 76 -3.37 -17.40 1.65
C GLY A 76 -4.15 -16.34 0.85
N PRO A 77 -4.85 -15.40 1.53
CA PRO A 77 -5.65 -14.37 0.86
C PRO A 77 -4.80 -13.50 -0.07
N ALA A 78 -5.22 -13.34 -1.33
CA ALA A 78 -4.54 -12.48 -2.32
C ALA A 78 -5.46 -11.33 -2.74
N VAL A 79 -5.25 -10.14 -2.16
CA VAL A 79 -6.13 -8.98 -2.31
C VAL A 79 -5.36 -7.77 -2.82
N THR A 80 -5.90 -7.13 -3.86
CA THR A 80 -5.47 -5.79 -4.28
C THR A 80 -6.55 -4.78 -3.89
N VAL A 81 -6.14 -3.65 -3.31
CA VAL A 81 -7.03 -2.61 -2.81
C VAL A 81 -6.63 -1.24 -3.37
N ASP A 82 -7.63 -0.46 -3.79
CA ASP A 82 -7.48 0.93 -4.21
C ASP A 82 -8.34 1.82 -3.31
N THR A 83 -7.70 2.53 -2.40
CA THR A 83 -8.27 3.62 -1.59
C THR A 83 -7.45 4.90 -1.80
N ALA A 84 -6.98 5.12 -3.04
CA ALA A 84 -6.11 6.21 -3.44
C ALA A 84 -4.84 6.31 -2.55
N CYS A 85 -4.54 7.49 -2.01
CA CYS A 85 -3.33 7.75 -1.21
C CYS A 85 -3.18 6.87 0.04
N SER A 86 -4.26 6.21 0.49
CA SER A 86 -4.26 5.36 1.68
C SER A 86 -4.08 3.86 1.40
N SER A 87 -4.01 3.47 0.11
CA SER A 87 -4.09 2.06 -0.32
C SER A 87 -3.10 1.13 0.39
N SER A 88 -1.84 1.54 0.54
CA SER A 88 -0.82 0.71 1.20
C SER A 88 -1.07 0.53 2.70
N LEU A 89 -1.59 1.54 3.39
CA LEU A 89 -1.95 1.45 4.81
C LEU A 89 -3.23 0.63 5.03
N VAL A 90 -4.18 0.69 4.09
CA VAL A 90 -5.36 -0.19 4.10
C VAL A 90 -4.94 -1.65 3.85
N ALA A 91 -4.03 -1.90 2.91
CA ALA A 91 -3.46 -3.23 2.70
C ALA A 91 -2.77 -3.77 3.96
N LEU A 92 -1.97 -2.94 4.64
CA LEU A 92 -1.36 -3.27 5.94
C LEU A 92 -2.40 -3.58 7.01
N HIS A 93 -3.48 -2.79 7.10
CA HIS A 93 -4.57 -3.04 8.03
C HIS A 93 -5.25 -4.39 7.79
N MET A 94 -5.55 -4.72 6.52
CA MET A 94 -6.16 -5.99 6.12
C MET A 94 -5.24 -7.19 6.42
N ALA A 95 -3.95 -7.10 6.07
CA ALA A 95 -2.96 -8.14 6.36
C ALA A 95 -2.85 -8.42 7.86
N ALA A 96 -2.79 -7.34 8.68
CA ALA A 96 -2.73 -7.48 10.13
C ALA A 96 -4.02 -8.12 10.70
N ALA A 97 -5.19 -7.84 10.11
CA ALA A 97 -6.44 -8.48 10.51
C ALA A 97 -6.46 -9.97 10.15
N ALA A 98 -6.04 -10.33 8.93
CA ALA A 98 -5.96 -11.72 8.47
C ALA A 98 -5.02 -12.56 9.35
N LEU A 99 -3.83 -12.04 9.67
CA LEU A 99 -2.88 -12.68 10.58
C LEU A 99 -3.45 -12.89 11.99
N ARG A 100 -4.20 -11.93 12.52
CA ARG A 100 -4.83 -12.05 13.86
C ARG A 100 -5.97 -13.05 13.88
N ARG A 101 -6.68 -13.22 12.76
CA ARG A 101 -7.78 -14.17 12.62
C ARG A 101 -7.32 -15.58 12.27
N GLY A 102 -6.03 -15.76 11.96
CA GLY A 102 -5.51 -17.05 11.52
C GLY A 102 -5.90 -17.41 10.09
N GLU A 103 -6.28 -16.42 9.27
CA GLU A 103 -6.53 -16.60 7.83
C GLU A 103 -5.22 -16.75 7.05
N CYS A 104 -4.10 -16.37 7.65
CA CYS A 104 -2.73 -16.60 7.17
C CYS A 104 -1.74 -16.64 8.34
N ASP A 105 -0.57 -17.23 8.10
CA ASP A 105 0.53 -17.29 9.08
C ASP A 105 1.65 -16.28 8.80
N LEU A 106 1.76 -15.87 7.54
CA LEU A 106 2.68 -14.89 7.02
C LEU A 106 1.88 -14.00 6.05
N ALA A 107 2.16 -12.71 6.01
CA ALA A 107 1.48 -11.82 5.08
C ALA A 107 2.44 -10.79 4.50
N VAL A 108 2.38 -10.65 3.19
CA VAL A 108 3.02 -9.56 2.47
C VAL A 108 2.04 -8.41 2.38
N ALA A 109 2.44 -7.22 2.83
CA ALA A 109 1.61 -6.03 2.77
C ALA A 109 2.39 -4.82 2.26
N GLY A 110 1.83 -4.09 1.31
CA GLY A 110 2.54 -2.95 0.75
C GLY A 110 1.76 -2.27 -0.34
N GLY A 111 2.47 -1.54 -1.19
CA GLY A 111 1.87 -1.00 -2.39
C GLY A 111 2.87 -0.55 -3.43
N VAL A 112 2.35 -0.34 -4.63
CA VAL A 112 3.08 0.21 -5.77
C VAL A 112 2.25 1.34 -6.37
N ALA A 113 2.93 2.45 -6.63
CA ALA A 113 2.35 3.64 -7.20
C ALA A 113 3.32 4.24 -8.20
N GLY A 114 2.80 4.99 -9.17
CA GLY A 114 3.63 5.80 -10.05
C GLY A 114 3.27 5.60 -11.51
N ASP A 115 3.41 6.69 -12.24
CA ASP A 115 3.16 6.78 -13.66
C ASP A 115 4.47 6.46 -14.38
N VAL A 116 4.46 5.52 -15.30
CA VAL A 116 5.69 5.07 -15.99
C VAL A 116 6.09 6.03 -17.13
N HIS A 117 5.49 7.23 -17.17
CA HIS A 117 5.78 8.25 -18.17
C HIS A 117 5.94 9.64 -17.54
N ALA A 118 7.00 10.34 -17.94
CA ALA A 118 7.26 11.74 -17.62
C ALA A 118 6.30 12.74 -18.32
N GLY A 119 5.18 12.30 -18.88
CA GLY A 119 4.28 13.11 -19.73
C GLY A 119 2.83 13.24 -19.25
N GLY A 120 2.50 12.76 -18.05
CA GLY A 120 1.13 12.76 -17.51
C GLY A 120 0.79 13.92 -16.56
N LEU A 121 1.33 15.12 -16.75
CA LEU A 121 1.00 16.32 -15.94
C LEU A 121 -0.26 17.04 -16.46
N SER A 122 -1.38 16.35 -16.71
CA SER A 122 -2.55 16.99 -17.34
C SER A 122 -3.91 16.78 -16.69
N SER A 123 -4.05 16.25 -15.47
CA SER A 123 -5.37 16.17 -14.82
C SER A 123 -5.45 16.72 -13.39
N THR A 124 -4.34 16.95 -12.69
CA THR A 124 -4.34 17.67 -11.40
C THR A 124 -4.23 19.18 -11.53
N SER A 125 -3.99 19.72 -12.73
CA SER A 125 -3.99 21.16 -13.00
C SER A 125 -5.39 21.80 -13.01
N ALA A 126 -6.46 20.99 -13.05
CA ALA A 126 -7.85 21.48 -13.00
C ALA A 126 -8.42 21.59 -11.57
N SER A 127 -7.78 20.96 -10.58
CA SER A 127 -8.08 21.17 -9.17
C SER A 127 -7.24 22.35 -8.68
N SER A 128 -7.78 23.56 -8.74
CA SER A 128 -7.14 24.80 -8.29
C SER A 128 -6.58 24.68 -6.87
N GLY A 129 -5.30 24.30 -6.78
CA GLY A 129 -4.51 24.22 -5.55
C GLY A 129 -3.13 24.87 -5.70
N CYS A 130 -2.89 25.65 -6.76
CA CYS A 130 -1.74 26.57 -6.81
C CYS A 130 -2.05 27.79 -5.95
N TRP A 131 -1.85 27.67 -4.65
CA TRP A 131 -1.85 28.81 -3.75
C TRP A 131 -0.47 29.47 -3.74
N PRO A 132 -0.37 30.81 -3.81
CA PRO A 132 0.88 31.50 -3.51
C PRO A 132 1.32 31.19 -2.07
N PRO A 133 2.62 31.19 -1.77
CA PRO A 133 3.14 30.71 -0.49
C PRO A 133 2.57 31.55 0.65
N THR A 134 1.66 30.97 1.43
CA THR A 134 1.22 31.55 2.70
C THR A 134 2.12 31.00 3.81
N THR A 135 2.45 31.88 4.75
CA THR A 135 3.43 31.70 5.83
C THR A 135 3.05 30.65 6.89
N ALA A 136 2.08 29.78 6.60
CA ALA A 136 1.60 28.71 7.47
C ALA A 136 1.73 27.32 6.81
N ALA A 137 2.56 27.19 5.77
CA ALA A 137 2.95 25.89 5.23
C ALA A 137 3.66 25.06 6.33
N SER A 138 3.54 23.74 6.25
CA SER A 138 4.54 22.82 6.83
C SER A 138 5.93 23.42 6.66
N ARG A 139 6.84 23.21 7.62
CA ARG A 139 8.16 23.87 7.75
C ARG A 139 9.16 23.62 6.59
N SER A 140 8.69 23.40 5.37
CA SER A 140 9.40 23.46 4.09
C SER A 140 8.38 23.74 2.97
N PRO A 141 8.70 24.63 2.00
CA PRO A 141 7.89 24.78 0.79
C PRO A 141 7.78 23.43 0.07
N PRO A 142 6.63 23.13 -0.57
CA PRO A 142 6.51 21.91 -1.35
C PRO A 142 7.61 21.90 -2.41
N PRO A 143 8.41 20.82 -2.55
CA PRO A 143 9.34 20.75 -3.66
C PRO A 143 8.54 20.87 -4.97
N PRO A 144 9.07 21.59 -5.98
CA PRO A 144 8.44 21.62 -7.30
C PRO A 144 8.19 20.18 -7.72
N THR A 145 6.95 19.88 -8.12
CA THR A 145 6.42 18.53 -8.38
C THR A 145 7.48 17.65 -9.04
N ALA A 146 8.13 16.81 -8.25
CA ALA A 146 8.98 15.77 -8.81
C ALA A 146 8.08 14.92 -9.69
N PRO A 147 8.52 14.52 -10.90
CA PRO A 147 7.78 13.54 -11.68
C PRO A 147 7.48 12.36 -10.75
N TRP A 148 6.24 11.86 -10.78
CA TRP A 148 5.83 10.70 -9.98
C TRP A 148 6.57 9.47 -10.49
N GLY A 149 7.84 9.34 -10.11
CA GLY A 149 8.60 8.13 -10.33
C GLY A 149 7.85 6.96 -9.72
N ALA A 150 8.10 5.75 -10.24
CA ALA A 150 7.58 4.55 -9.61
C ALA A 150 8.06 4.50 -8.15
N ARG A 151 7.11 4.36 -7.23
CA ARG A 151 7.31 4.22 -5.79
C ARG A 151 6.72 2.88 -5.38
N TRP A 152 7.48 2.11 -4.63
CA TRP A 152 7.05 0.83 -4.11
C TRP A 152 7.54 0.68 -2.67
N GLY A 153 6.81 -0.11 -1.90
CA GLY A 153 7.19 -0.47 -0.55
C GLY A 153 6.39 -1.66 -0.09
N VAL A 154 7.09 -2.66 0.46
CA VAL A 154 6.49 -3.90 0.91
C VAL A 154 7.07 -4.27 2.28
N LEU A 155 6.21 -4.76 3.16
CA LEU A 155 6.53 -5.29 4.47
C LEU A 155 6.15 -6.77 4.51
N LEU A 156 6.98 -7.55 5.19
CA LEU A 156 6.62 -8.90 5.63
C LEU A 156 6.11 -8.85 7.06
N LEU A 157 4.97 -9.48 7.29
CA LEU A 157 4.28 -9.48 8.56
C LEU A 157 4.03 -10.91 9.01
N GLU A 158 4.17 -11.13 10.31
CA GLU A 158 3.79 -12.36 10.99
C GLU A 158 3.36 -12.03 12.42
N ARG A 159 2.68 -12.97 13.08
CA ARG A 159 2.39 -12.81 14.51
C ARG A 159 3.69 -12.79 15.30
N LEU A 160 3.86 -11.85 16.23
CA LEU A 160 5.07 -11.72 17.04
C LEU A 160 5.45 -13.02 17.79
N SER A 161 4.45 -13.78 18.24
CA SER A 161 4.66 -15.09 18.85
C SER A 161 5.24 -16.12 17.87
N SER A 162 4.79 -16.11 16.61
CA SER A 162 5.34 -16.94 15.54
C SER A 162 6.75 -16.51 15.16
N ALA A 163 7.01 -15.20 15.01
CA ALA A 163 8.33 -14.66 14.74
C ALA A 163 9.37 -15.14 15.77
N ARG A 164 9.03 -15.00 17.05
CA ARG A 164 9.87 -15.43 18.18
C ARG A 164 10.11 -16.93 18.18
N ARG A 165 9.06 -17.73 17.95
CA ARG A 165 9.16 -19.20 17.86
C ARG A 165 10.05 -19.64 16.70
N ALA A 166 9.98 -18.93 15.57
CA ALA A 166 10.79 -19.18 14.39
C ALA A 166 12.20 -18.56 14.45
N GLY A 167 12.56 -17.87 15.55
CA GLY A 167 13.85 -17.18 15.67
C GLY A 167 14.06 -16.04 14.67
N ARG A 168 12.99 -15.49 14.09
CA ARG A 168 13.05 -14.45 13.07
C ARG A 168 13.37 -13.09 13.67
N ARG A 169 14.12 -12.28 12.92
CA ARG A 169 14.45 -10.91 13.32
C ARG A 169 13.21 -10.03 13.22
N VAL A 170 12.82 -9.41 14.35
CA VAL A 170 11.71 -8.47 14.41
C VAL A 170 12.24 -7.04 14.26
N LEU A 171 11.85 -6.35 13.18
CA LEU A 171 12.26 -4.96 12.92
C LEU A 171 11.41 -3.93 13.69
N ALA A 172 10.10 -4.18 13.77
CA ALA A 172 9.13 -3.35 14.46
C ALA A 172 7.87 -4.17 14.80
N VAL A 173 6.97 -3.60 15.60
CA VAL A 173 5.69 -4.23 15.96
C VAL A 173 4.55 -3.28 15.63
N LEU A 174 3.63 -3.72 14.77
CA LEU A 174 2.37 -3.01 14.54
C LEU A 174 1.43 -3.24 15.73
N ARG A 175 1.38 -2.28 16.65
CA ARG A 175 0.55 -2.35 17.86
C ARG A 175 -0.95 -2.26 17.57
N GLY A 176 -1.34 -1.42 16.62
CA GLY A 176 -2.74 -1.23 16.24
C GLY A 176 -2.86 -0.44 14.93
N SER A 177 -4.01 -0.52 14.28
CA SER A 177 -4.35 0.25 13.08
C SER A 177 -5.86 0.43 13.00
N ALA A 178 -6.31 1.46 12.28
CA ALA A 178 -7.72 1.71 12.03
C ALA A 178 -7.91 2.38 10.66
N VAL A 179 -9.08 2.16 10.07
CA VAL A 179 -9.54 2.77 8.83
C VAL A 179 -10.94 3.33 9.05
N ASN A 180 -11.24 4.51 8.51
CA ASN A 180 -12.58 5.09 8.49
C ASN A 180 -12.80 5.89 7.18
N SER A 181 -13.89 6.64 7.12
CA SER A 181 -14.22 7.54 6.03
C SER A 181 -14.62 8.90 6.59
N ASP A 182 -14.35 9.95 5.80
CA ASP A 182 -14.76 11.32 6.08
C ASP A 182 -16.29 11.48 6.03
N GLY A 183 -16.98 10.60 5.30
CA GLY A 183 -18.44 10.62 5.15
C GLY A 183 -18.92 11.84 4.37
N ALA A 184 -20.07 12.40 4.77
CA ALA A 184 -20.61 13.64 4.21
C ALA A 184 -19.84 14.86 4.77
N SER A 185 -18.63 15.09 4.29
CA SER A 185 -17.79 16.25 4.63
C SER A 185 -18.11 17.47 3.75
N ASN A 186 -17.32 18.54 3.85
CA ASN A 186 -17.49 19.80 3.09
C ASN A 186 -17.24 19.67 1.58
N GLY A 187 -17.05 18.45 1.07
CA GLY A 187 -16.85 18.12 -0.33
C GLY A 187 -16.24 16.73 -0.47
N LEU A 188 -16.53 16.03 -1.57
CA LEU A 188 -16.07 14.64 -1.78
C LEU A 188 -14.54 14.48 -1.63
N THR A 189 -13.78 15.50 -1.98
CA THR A 189 -12.32 15.54 -1.91
C THR A 189 -11.78 16.37 -0.74
N ALA A 190 -12.66 16.98 0.06
CA ALA A 190 -12.27 17.83 1.18
C ALA A 190 -12.01 16.98 2.44
N PRO A 191 -10.84 17.12 3.07
CA PRO A 191 -10.50 16.34 4.26
C PRO A 191 -11.37 16.72 5.46
N SER A 192 -11.60 15.76 6.36
CA SER A 192 -12.35 15.97 7.60
C SER A 192 -11.48 15.83 8.85
N GLY A 193 -11.14 16.96 9.49
CA GLY A 193 -10.40 16.99 10.76
C GLY A 193 -11.03 16.10 11.86
N PRO A 194 -12.35 16.16 12.09
CA PRO A 194 -13.02 15.25 13.03
C PRO A 194 -12.89 13.76 12.66
N ALA A 195 -12.89 13.41 11.37
CA ALA A 195 -12.69 12.02 10.95
C ALA A 195 -11.25 11.55 11.18
N GLN A 196 -10.26 12.41 10.92
CA GLN A 196 -8.86 12.13 11.23
C GLN A 196 -8.64 11.93 12.73
N GLN A 197 -9.23 12.78 13.58
CA GLN A 197 -9.16 12.61 15.04
C GLN A 197 -9.76 11.25 15.46
N ARG A 198 -10.93 10.88 14.93
CA ARG A 198 -11.58 9.59 15.23
C ARG A 198 -10.72 8.40 14.80
N VAL A 199 -10.09 8.43 13.62
CA VAL A 199 -9.28 7.29 13.16
C VAL A 199 -8.02 7.13 14.01
N ILE A 200 -7.38 8.23 14.41
CA ILE A 200 -6.22 8.21 15.32
C ILE A 200 -6.62 7.64 16.67
N GLN A 201 -7.72 8.11 17.26
CA GLN A 201 -8.22 7.60 18.53
C GLN A 201 -8.56 6.10 18.46
N ARG A 202 -9.16 5.65 17.36
CA ARG A 202 -9.48 4.23 17.15
C ARG A 202 -8.23 3.37 16.99
N ALA A 203 -7.19 3.87 16.31
CA ALA A 203 -5.91 3.17 16.17
C ALA A 203 -5.21 3.02 17.53
N LEU A 204 -5.20 4.09 18.35
CA LEU A 204 -4.68 4.06 19.72
C LEU A 204 -5.45 3.08 20.62
N ALA A 205 -6.79 3.13 20.57
CA ALA A 205 -7.63 2.18 21.31
C ALA A 205 -7.37 0.73 20.89
N THR A 206 -7.20 0.47 19.60
CA THR A 206 -6.86 -0.86 19.07
C THR A 206 -5.47 -1.32 19.55
N ALA A 207 -4.54 -0.37 19.72
CA ALA A 207 -3.20 -0.64 20.24
C ALA A 207 -3.13 -0.80 21.77
N GLY A 208 -4.21 -0.42 22.48
CA GLY A 208 -4.22 -0.31 23.94
C GLY A 208 -3.28 0.79 24.45
N LEU A 209 -3.17 1.89 23.72
CA LEU A 209 -2.25 3.01 24.01
C LEU A 209 -3.01 4.33 24.18
N THR A 210 -2.35 5.28 24.83
CA THR A 210 -2.75 6.68 24.96
C THR A 210 -1.89 7.59 24.08
N GLY A 211 -2.36 8.81 23.83
CA GLY A 211 -1.63 9.78 23.00
C GLY A 211 -0.27 10.18 23.58
N SER A 212 -0.10 10.14 24.91
CA SER A 212 1.18 10.44 25.58
C SER A 212 2.25 9.38 25.40
N GLU A 213 1.89 8.19 24.88
CA GLU A 213 2.82 7.09 24.58
C GLU A 213 3.31 7.12 23.11
N VAL A 214 2.97 8.18 22.36
CA VAL A 214 3.40 8.36 20.96
C VAL A 214 4.48 9.43 20.89
N ASP A 215 5.71 9.01 20.60
CA ASP A 215 6.86 9.92 20.54
C ASP A 215 6.89 10.77 19.26
N ALA A 216 6.37 10.23 18.14
CA ALA A 216 6.43 10.88 16.84
C ALA A 216 5.27 10.44 15.93
N VAL A 217 4.93 11.29 14.96
CA VAL A 217 3.92 11.03 13.93
C VAL A 217 4.51 11.34 12.56
N GLU A 218 4.56 10.32 11.70
CA GLU A 218 4.75 10.53 10.25
C GLU A 218 3.40 10.93 9.65
N ALA A 219 3.23 12.22 9.35
CA ALA A 219 1.96 12.77 8.89
C ALA A 219 1.72 12.50 7.39
N HIS A 220 0.45 12.58 6.95
CA HIS A 220 0.15 12.53 5.51
C HIS A 220 0.84 13.67 4.73
N GLY A 221 0.86 14.88 5.31
CA GLY A 221 1.82 15.93 4.97
C GLY A 221 1.83 16.39 3.51
N THR A 222 0.68 16.48 2.84
CA THR A 222 0.58 16.85 1.41
C THR A 222 0.83 18.34 1.12
N GLY A 223 0.98 19.18 2.15
CA GLY A 223 1.21 20.62 2.01
C GLY A 223 -0.04 21.44 1.68
N THR A 224 -1.22 20.94 2.05
CA THR A 224 -2.56 21.52 1.78
C THR A 224 -3.33 21.79 3.05
#